data_AF-A0AAD4GAV4-F1
#
_entry.id   AF-A0AAD4GAV4-F1
#
_cell.length_a   1.000
_cell.length_b   1.000
_cell.length_c   1.000
_cell.angle_alpha   90.00
_cell.angle_beta   90.00
_cell.angle_gamma   90.00
#
_symmetry.space_group_name_H-M   'P 1'
#
loop_
_entity.id
_entity.type
_entity.pdbx_description
1 polymer ?
#
loop_
_entity_poly.entity_id
_entity_poly.type
_entity_poly.pdbx_seq_one_letter_code
_entity_poly.pdbx_strand_id
1 'polypeptide(L)'
;MSTSKGTDSEKVAVQRQLKIKVGAAKRLLKEHDIYKKEAEDRQCKVDRIVAENGEEWEIRIAKRLSEESQRMIKDTGDRLEKTVQDLKTLIDSVKSRPEFTQDKELLDAEKELTEATAQVPDI
;
A
#
# COMPACT_ATOMS: atom_id res chain seq x y z
N MET A 1 20.88 -18.36 -34.55
CA MET A 1 21.26 -17.49 -33.42
C MET A 1 20.29 -16.32 -33.39
N SER A 2 19.18 -16.41 -32.65
CA SER A 2 18.10 -15.39 -32.69
C SER A 2 17.42 -15.17 -31.33
N THR A 3 18.16 -15.16 -30.22
CA THR A 3 17.56 -15.07 -28.87
C THR A 3 17.76 -13.74 -28.14
N SER A 4 18.63 -12.84 -28.60
CA SER A 4 18.94 -11.59 -27.89
C SER A 4 17.83 -10.52 -27.92
N LYS A 5 17.05 -10.43 -29.01
CA LYS A 5 16.06 -9.35 -29.17
C LYS A 5 14.80 -9.56 -28.31
N GLY A 6 14.47 -10.82 -28.00
CA GLY A 6 13.33 -11.18 -27.15
C GLY A 6 13.59 -10.89 -25.67
N THR A 7 14.81 -11.17 -25.19
CA THR A 7 15.22 -10.94 -23.80
C THR A 7 15.27 -9.45 -23.44
N ASP A 8 15.71 -8.59 -24.36
CA ASP A 8 15.73 -7.14 -24.11
C ASP A 8 14.33 -6.53 -24.04
N SER A 9 13.42 -6.98 -24.92
CA SER A 9 12.02 -6.52 -24.90
C SER A 9 11.30 -6.96 -23.63
N GLU A 10 11.56 -8.18 -23.16
CA GLU A 10 11.01 -8.68 -21.90
C GLU A 10 11.55 -7.89 -20.71
N LYS A 11 12.86 -7.64 -20.67
CA LYS A 11 13.50 -6.85 -19.60
C LYS A 11 12.87 -5.47 -19.46
N VAL A 12 12.69 -4.75 -20.58
CA VAL A 12 12.05 -3.43 -20.58
C VAL A 12 10.60 -3.51 -20.09
N ALA A 13 9.87 -4.57 -20.43
CA ALA A 13 8.50 -4.77 -19.94
C ALA A 13 8.46 -4.97 -18.42
N VAL A 14 9.37 -5.79 -17.87
CA VAL A 14 9.52 -5.99 -16.42
C VAL A 14 9.86 -4.68 -15.71
N GLN A 15 10.85 -3.93 -16.20
CA GLN A 15 11.23 -2.62 -15.63
C GLN A 15 10.05 -1.65 -15.55
N ARG A 16 9.21 -1.62 -16.60
CA ARG A 16 7.98 -0.82 -16.60
C ARG A 16 7.00 -1.30 -15.53
N GLN A 17 6.80 -2.60 -15.41
CA GLN A 17 5.92 -3.17 -14.39
C GLN A 17 6.40 -2.90 -12.96
N LEU A 18 7.71 -2.99 -12.71
CA LEU A 18 8.32 -2.62 -11.42
C LEU A 18 7.99 -1.17 -11.08
N LYS A 19 8.25 -0.22 -11.99
CA LYS A 19 7.92 1.20 -11.80
C LYS A 19 6.44 1.44 -11.51
N ILE A 20 5.55 0.77 -12.24
CA ILE A 20 4.10 0.90 -12.08
C ILE A 20 3.67 0.41 -10.69
N LYS A 21 4.11 -0.79 -10.30
CA LYS A 21 3.74 -1.40 -9.02
C LYS A 21 4.32 -0.65 -7.82
N VAL A 22 5.58 -0.19 -7.91
CA VAL A 22 6.18 0.71 -6.89
C VAL A 22 5.36 2.00 -6.76
N GLY A 23 5.03 2.64 -7.88
CA GLY A 23 4.22 3.85 -7.86
C GLY A 23 2.82 3.65 -7.27
N ALA A 24 2.21 2.49 -7.52
CA ALA A 24 0.92 2.12 -6.95
C ALA A 24 1.02 1.91 -5.43
N ALA A 25 2.00 1.15 -4.96
CA ALA A 25 2.24 0.92 -3.52
C ALA A 25 2.44 2.24 -2.77
N LYS A 26 3.28 3.14 -3.30
CA LYS A 26 3.50 4.48 -2.70
C LYS A 26 2.25 5.32 -2.56
N ARG A 27 1.36 5.28 -3.57
CA ARG A 27 0.11 6.05 -3.53
C ARG A 27 -0.85 5.46 -2.51
N LEU A 28 -1.00 4.14 -2.51
CA LEU A 28 -1.87 3.44 -1.57
C LEU A 28 -1.40 3.62 -0.12
N LEU A 29 -0.09 3.60 0.13
CA LEU A 29 0.46 3.86 1.45
C LEU A 29 0.06 5.25 1.97
N LYS A 30 0.23 6.28 1.13
CA LYS A 30 -0.20 7.65 1.48
C LYS A 30 -1.71 7.75 1.69
N GLU A 31 -2.49 7.08 0.84
CA GLU A 31 -3.95 7.04 0.95
C GLU A 31 -4.38 6.38 2.27
N HIS A 32 -3.76 5.26 2.62
CA HIS A 32 -3.99 4.54 3.88
C HIS A 32 -3.65 5.42 5.09
N ASP A 33 -2.52 6.11 5.08
CA ASP A 33 -2.12 7.04 6.14
C ASP A 33 -3.12 8.19 6.34
N ILE A 34 -3.70 8.71 5.25
CA ILE A 34 -4.73 9.75 5.32
C ILE A 34 -5.97 9.22 6.02
N TYR A 35 -6.46 8.03 5.63
CA TYR A 35 -7.64 7.44 6.27
C TYR A 35 -7.39 7.03 7.71
N LYS A 36 -6.17 6.61 8.06
CA LYS A 36 -5.77 6.34 9.44
C LYS A 36 -5.93 7.57 10.31
N LYS A 37 -5.39 8.71 9.88
CA LYS A 37 -5.54 10.00 10.57
C LYS A 37 -7.00 10.44 10.68
N GLU A 38 -7.78 10.30 9.60
CA GLU A 38 -9.20 10.64 9.65
C GLU A 38 -9.94 9.77 10.69
N ALA A 39 -9.68 8.48 10.74
CA ALA A 39 -10.35 7.61 11.71
C ALA A 39 -9.91 7.90 13.15
N GLU A 40 -8.64 8.27 13.38
CA GLU A 40 -8.15 8.75 14.68
C GLU A 40 -8.91 10.01 15.11
N ASP A 41 -9.08 10.99 14.23
CA ASP A 41 -9.84 12.22 14.51
C ASP A 41 -11.31 11.92 14.80
N ARG A 42 -11.92 11.01 14.04
CA ARG A 42 -13.31 10.58 14.23
C ARG A 42 -13.50 9.85 15.56
N GLN A 43 -12.55 9.01 15.93
CA GLN A 43 -12.56 8.31 17.21
C GLN A 43 -12.41 9.29 18.38
N CYS A 44 -11.47 10.24 18.29
CA CYS A 44 -11.33 11.32 19.27
C CYS A 44 -12.64 12.11 19.46
N LYS A 45 -13.37 12.35 18.36
CA LYS A 45 -14.69 13.01 18.42
C LYS A 45 -15.73 12.16 19.15
N VAL A 46 -15.78 10.85 18.89
CA VAL A 46 -16.67 9.92 19.62
C VAL A 46 -16.34 9.95 21.12
N ASP A 47 -15.06 9.82 21.46
CA ASP A 47 -14.60 9.76 22.85
C ASP A 47 -14.94 11.05 23.60
N ARG A 48 -14.79 12.21 22.94
CA ARG A 48 -15.18 13.51 23.52
C ARG A 48 -16.68 13.60 23.78
N ILE A 49 -17.52 13.26 22.81
CA ILE A 49 -18.99 13.32 22.98
C ILE A 49 -19.43 12.40 24.12
N VAL A 50 -18.82 11.21 24.23
CA VAL A 50 -19.09 10.28 25.34
C VAL A 50 -18.64 10.88 26.69
N ALA A 51 -17.44 11.46 26.76
CA ALA A 51 -16.91 12.05 27.99
C ALA A 51 -17.73 13.26 28.48
N GLU A 52 -18.31 14.02 27.55
CA GLU A 52 -19.18 15.17 27.83
C GLU A 52 -20.64 14.76 28.15
N ASN A 53 -20.94 13.45 28.22
CA ASN A 53 -22.30 12.89 28.37
C ASN A 53 -23.26 13.43 27.30
N GLY A 54 -22.80 13.48 26.05
CA GLY A 54 -23.61 13.91 24.91
C GLY A 54 -24.84 13.02 24.69
N GLU A 55 -25.81 13.55 23.94
CA GLU A 55 -27.07 12.87 23.66
C GLU A 55 -26.86 11.53 22.95
N GLU A 56 -27.70 10.53 23.28
CA GLU A 56 -27.55 9.18 22.73
C GLU A 56 -27.63 9.16 21.19
N TRP A 57 -28.49 10.01 20.63
CA TRP A 57 -28.57 10.21 19.17
C TRP A 57 -27.24 10.69 18.59
N GLU A 58 -26.58 11.66 19.24
CA GLU A 58 -25.32 12.23 18.79
C GLU A 58 -24.19 11.21 18.85
N ILE A 59 -24.09 10.48 19.97
CA ILE A 59 -23.12 9.38 20.14
C ILE A 59 -23.30 8.33 19.04
N ARG A 60 -24.54 7.95 18.72
CA ARG A 60 -24.83 6.94 17.70
C ARG A 60 -24.39 7.40 16.30
N ILE A 61 -24.63 8.66 15.95
CA ILE A 61 -24.18 9.21 14.66
C ILE A 61 -22.65 9.28 14.60
N ALA A 62 -22.00 9.76 15.67
CA ALA A 62 -20.54 9.85 15.73
C ALA A 62 -19.89 8.46 15.57
N LYS A 63 -20.41 7.44 16.27
CA LYS A 63 -19.95 6.04 16.13
C LYS A 63 -20.10 5.51 14.71
N ARG A 64 -21.26 5.72 14.08
CA ARG A 64 -21.51 5.30 12.68
C ARG A 64 -20.49 5.90 11.71
N LEU A 65 -20.13 7.17 11.89
CA LEU A 65 -19.13 7.83 11.06
C LEU A 65 -17.71 7.31 11.35
N SER A 66 -17.38 7.02 12.61
CA SER A 66 -16.11 6.37 12.95
C SER A 66 -15.99 4.99 12.28
N GLU A 67 -17.04 4.17 12.32
CA GLU A 67 -17.09 2.88 11.64
C GLU A 67 -16.91 3.00 10.12
N GLU A 68 -17.40 4.07 9.51
CA GLU A 68 -17.19 4.34 8.08
C GLU A 68 -15.72 4.62 7.75
N SER A 69 -15.05 5.46 8.55
CA SER A 69 -13.62 5.70 8.41
C SER A 69 -12.80 4.43 8.65
N GLN A 70 -13.19 3.58 9.61
CA GLN A 70 -12.55 2.28 9.84
C GLN A 70 -12.70 1.33 8.63
N ARG A 71 -13.85 1.34 7.94
CA ARG A 71 -14.02 0.58 6.69
C ARG A 71 -13.07 1.06 5.59
N MET A 72 -12.78 2.37 5.52
CA MET A 72 -11.82 2.92 4.54
C MET A 72 -10.38 2.51 4.83
N ILE A 73 -9.98 2.47 6.12
CA ILE A 73 -8.68 1.93 6.51
C ILE A 73 -8.55 0.48 6.04
N LYS A 74 -9.57 -0.34 6.27
CA LYS A 74 -9.56 -1.74 5.84
C LYS A 74 -9.46 -1.87 4.32
N ASP A 75 -10.30 -1.18 3.55
CA ASP A 75 -10.26 -1.24 2.07
C ASP A 75 -8.87 -0.85 1.52
N THR A 76 -8.33 0.26 2.00
CA THR A 76 -7.01 0.71 1.56
C THR A 76 -5.88 -0.19 2.00
N GLY A 77 -5.98 -0.79 3.20
CA GLY A 77 -5.07 -1.81 3.69
C GLY A 77 -5.07 -3.05 2.79
N ASP A 78 -6.25 -3.64 2.53
CA ASP A 78 -6.40 -4.82 1.66
C ASP A 78 -5.82 -4.55 0.25
N ARG A 79 -6.05 -3.35 -0.31
CA ARG A 79 -5.52 -2.93 -1.62
C ARG A 79 -3.99 -2.75 -1.60
N LEU A 80 -3.46 -2.20 -0.52
CA LEU A 80 -2.03 -2.02 -0.33
C LEU A 80 -1.33 -3.38 -0.20
N GLU A 81 -1.86 -4.28 0.63
CA GLU A 81 -1.36 -5.65 0.80
C GLU A 81 -1.26 -6.37 -0.54
N LYS A 82 -2.36 -6.38 -1.30
CA LYS A 82 -2.38 -7.01 -2.62
C LYS A 82 -1.31 -6.41 -3.55
N THR A 83 -1.15 -5.09 -3.54
CA THR A 83 -0.18 -4.40 -4.40
C THR A 83 1.27 -4.70 -4.00
N VAL A 84 1.54 -4.76 -2.69
CA VAL A 84 2.84 -5.15 -2.11
C VAL A 84 3.17 -6.59 -2.45
N GLN A 85 2.20 -7.51 -2.32
CA GLN A 85 2.39 -8.92 -2.65
C GLN A 85 2.64 -9.12 -4.16
N ASP A 86 1.92 -8.40 -5.00
CA ASP A 86 2.13 -8.35 -6.45
C ASP A 86 3.54 -7.86 -6.82
N LEU A 87 4.01 -6.79 -6.15
CA LEU A 87 5.35 -6.24 -6.36
C LEU A 87 6.42 -7.25 -5.93
N LYS A 88 6.26 -7.85 -4.76
CA LYS A 88 7.16 -8.89 -4.23
C LYS A 88 7.25 -10.08 -5.18
N THR A 89 6.11 -10.56 -5.68
CA THR A 89 6.06 -11.67 -6.64
C THR A 89 6.82 -11.34 -7.93
N LEU A 90 6.69 -10.10 -8.42
CA LEU A 90 7.43 -9.66 -9.60
C LEU A 90 8.94 -9.59 -9.34
N ILE A 91 9.36 -9.04 -8.21
CA ILE A 91 10.76 -8.98 -7.78
C ILE A 91 11.34 -10.41 -7.69
N ASP A 92 10.65 -11.31 -6.99
CA ASP A 92 11.07 -12.70 -6.80
C ASP A 92 11.21 -13.45 -8.14
N SER A 93 10.37 -13.12 -9.12
CA SER A 93 10.45 -13.72 -10.46
C SER A 93 11.68 -13.30 -11.27
N VAL A 94 12.33 -12.17 -10.93
CA VAL A 94 13.45 -11.63 -11.72
C VAL A 94 14.76 -11.45 -10.98
N LYS A 95 14.77 -11.43 -9.64
CA LYS A 95 15.97 -11.15 -8.84
C LYS A 95 17.13 -12.13 -9.02
N SER A 96 16.84 -13.38 -9.40
CA SER A 96 17.86 -14.40 -9.67
C SER A 96 18.37 -14.39 -11.11
N ARG A 97 17.81 -13.55 -11.98
CA ARG A 97 18.17 -13.48 -13.40
C ARG A 97 19.41 -12.59 -13.58
N PRO A 98 20.47 -13.04 -14.27
CA PRO A 98 21.73 -12.28 -14.43
C PRO A 98 21.54 -10.89 -15.05
N GLU A 99 20.56 -10.74 -15.95
CA GLU A 99 20.27 -9.47 -16.61
C GLU A 99 19.66 -8.42 -15.65
N PHE A 100 19.27 -8.80 -14.43
CA PHE A 100 18.71 -7.91 -13.40
C PHE A 100 19.63 -7.66 -12.20
N THR A 101 20.79 -8.32 -12.09
CA THR A 101 21.67 -8.27 -10.90
C THR A 101 22.11 -6.86 -10.49
N GLN A 102 22.24 -5.93 -11.44
CA GLN A 102 22.56 -4.51 -11.18
C GLN A 102 21.51 -3.57 -11.78
N ASP A 103 20.30 -4.08 -11.99
CA ASP A 103 19.22 -3.31 -12.58
C ASP A 103 18.68 -2.32 -11.56
N LYS A 104 18.73 -1.04 -11.91
CA LYS A 104 18.34 0.04 -11.01
C LYS A 104 16.87 -0.08 -10.61
N GLU A 105 16.00 -0.42 -11.55
CA GLU A 105 14.57 -0.56 -11.30
C GLU A 105 14.25 -1.69 -10.32
N LEU A 106 14.99 -2.80 -10.36
CA LEU A 106 14.85 -3.87 -9.39
C LEU A 106 15.31 -3.43 -8.00
N LEU A 107 16.50 -2.82 -7.89
CA LEU A 107 17.04 -2.34 -6.60
C LEU A 107 16.14 -1.28 -5.96
N ASP A 108 15.65 -0.33 -6.76
CA ASP A 108 14.68 0.67 -6.30
C ASP A 108 13.39 -0.02 -5.82
N ALA A 109 12.90 -1.04 -6.55
CA ALA A 109 11.71 -1.77 -6.15
C ALA A 109 11.87 -2.56 -4.84
N GLU A 110 13.02 -3.20 -4.60
CA GLU A 110 13.32 -3.93 -3.36
C GLU A 110 13.39 -3.00 -2.14
N LYS A 111 14.03 -1.83 -2.32
CA LYS A 111 14.08 -0.80 -1.29
C LYS A 111 12.67 -0.33 -0.92
N GLU A 112 11.86 0.01 -1.92
CA GLU A 112 10.51 0.53 -1.71
C GLU A 112 9.56 -0.52 -1.15
N LEU A 113 9.74 -1.79 -1.52
CA LEU A 113 9.02 -2.90 -0.91
C LEU A 113 9.31 -2.97 0.60
N THR A 114 10.58 -2.84 0.99
CA THR A 114 11.00 -2.86 2.39
C THR A 114 10.42 -1.68 3.18
N GLU A 115 10.41 -0.49 2.59
CA GLU A 115 9.82 0.70 3.22
C GLU A 115 8.30 0.57 3.38
N ALA A 116 7.60 -0.01 2.39
CA ALA A 116 6.15 -0.21 2.44
C ALA A 116 5.75 -1.26 3.49
N THR A 117 6.47 -2.38 3.60
CA THR A 117 6.18 -3.43 4.59
C THR A 117 6.53 -3.00 6.01
N ALA A 118 7.55 -2.15 6.20
CA ALA A 118 7.88 -1.61 7.53
C ALA A 118 6.80 -0.67 8.09
N GLN A 119 6.09 0.05 7.22
CA GLN A 119 5.07 1.02 7.62
C GLN A 119 3.70 0.41 7.90
N VAL A 120 3.46 -0.84 7.47
CA VAL A 120 2.22 -1.56 7.72
C VAL A 120 2.52 -2.97 8.24
N PRO A 121 2.89 -3.12 9.52
CA PRO A 121 3.26 -4.42 10.10
C PRO A 121 2.09 -5.42 10.23
N ASP A 122 0.85 -4.98 10.01
CA ASP A 122 -0.36 -5.81 10.01
C ASP A 122 -0.70 -6.39 8.61
N ILE A 123 0.19 -6.21 7.62
CA ILE A 123 0.19 -6.86 6.30
C ILE A 123 1.32 -7.89 6.26
#